data_AF-A0A8T3NLW8-F1
#
_entry.id   AF-A0A8T3NLW8-F1
#
_cell.length_a   1.000
_cell.length_b   1.000
_cell.length_c   1.000
_cell.angle_alpha   90.00
_cell.angle_beta   90.00
_cell.angle_gamma   90.00
#
_symmetry.space_group_name_H-M   'P 1'
#
loop_
_entity.id
_entity.type
_entity.pdbx_description
1 polymer ?
#
loop_
_entity_poly.entity_id
_entity_poly.type
_entity_poly.pdbx_seq_one_letter_code
_entity_poly.pdbx_strand_id
1 'polypeptide(L)'
;MRKLLSTLGLASMIAIAGCQPSPPSTPKPTQPPGDKTAAKPKAEPTLEVAAPRVQLVSNGRVDSPSPALHVFLWGNPDTTDRDLRLASEAGVSWVKQRFEWRNIEKTRKNTFEWNESDRIVDAINRAGLGIIARVDNQPDWARRDKIFPASGPPDRTEDWK
;
A
#
# COMPACT_ATOMS: atom_id res chain seq x y z
N MET A 1 -64.90 -6.47 -39.24
CA MET A 1 -66.32 -6.40 -38.84
C MET A 1 -66.41 -5.73 -37.49
N ARG A 2 -67.23 -4.67 -37.41
CA ARG A 2 -67.54 -3.86 -36.21
C ARG A 2 -68.58 -4.58 -35.34
N LYS A 3 -68.52 -4.39 -34.01
CA LYS A 3 -69.61 -4.13 -33.03
C LYS A 3 -69.09 -4.45 -31.61
N LEU A 4 -68.86 -3.47 -30.72
CA LEU A 4 -69.77 -2.64 -29.90
C LEU A 4 -70.18 -3.27 -28.55
N LEU A 5 -69.62 -2.68 -27.47
CA LEU A 5 -70.15 -2.34 -26.14
C LEU A 5 -71.10 -3.30 -25.38
N SER A 6 -70.77 -3.59 -24.11
CA SER A 6 -71.53 -3.07 -22.96
C SER A 6 -70.79 -3.28 -21.62
N THR A 7 -70.95 -2.31 -20.72
CA THR A 7 -70.32 -2.11 -19.40
C THR A 7 -71.12 -2.72 -18.24
N LEU A 8 -70.43 -3.17 -17.19
CA LEU A 8 -70.79 -3.12 -15.74
C LEU A 8 -69.59 -3.78 -15.02
N GLY A 9 -68.84 -3.20 -14.07
CA GLY A 9 -69.18 -2.27 -13.01
C GLY A 9 -69.04 -3.00 -11.67
N LEU A 10 -67.86 -3.02 -11.05
CA LEU A 10 -67.74 -3.29 -9.60
C LEU A 10 -66.50 -2.62 -8.98
N ALA A 11 -66.78 -1.91 -7.89
CA ALA A 11 -65.96 -1.02 -7.07
C ALA A 11 -64.79 -1.76 -6.37
N SER A 12 -63.56 -1.23 -6.37
CA SER A 12 -62.99 -0.19 -5.47
C SER A 12 -62.58 -0.72 -4.09
N MET A 13 -61.27 -0.74 -3.83
CA MET A 13 -60.62 -0.07 -2.70
C MET A 13 -59.09 -0.14 -2.87
N ILE A 14 -58.51 0.96 -3.37
CA ILE A 14 -57.07 1.23 -3.31
C ILE A 14 -56.87 2.14 -2.10
N ALA A 15 -56.15 1.66 -1.09
CA ALA A 15 -55.75 2.48 0.05
C ALA A 15 -54.68 3.48 -0.39
N ILE A 16 -55.08 4.73 -0.58
CA ILE A 16 -54.15 5.86 -0.74
C ILE A 16 -53.71 6.26 0.67
N ALA A 17 -52.46 5.94 1.02
CA ALA A 17 -51.81 6.52 2.18
C ALA A 17 -51.64 8.03 1.91
N GLY A 18 -52.53 8.84 2.50
CA GLY A 18 -52.47 10.29 2.41
C GLY A 18 -51.22 10.83 3.10
N CYS A 19 -50.45 11.65 2.38
CA CYS A 19 -49.50 12.57 2.98
C CYS A 19 -50.27 13.62 3.80
N GLN A 20 -50.13 13.61 5.12
CA GLN A 20 -50.51 14.77 5.94
C GLN A 20 -49.31 15.72 6.07
N PRO A 21 -49.48 17.05 5.88
CA PRO A 21 -48.46 18.02 6.24
C PRO A 21 -48.46 18.26 7.76
N SER A 22 -47.29 18.10 8.39
CA SER A 22 -47.07 18.42 9.80
C SER A 22 -47.10 19.95 10.05
N PRO A 23 -47.55 20.42 11.23
CA PRO A 23 -47.53 21.83 11.58
C PRO A 23 -46.09 22.37 11.77
N PRO A 24 -45.86 23.68 11.54
CA PRO A 24 -44.54 24.28 11.68
C PRO A 24 -44.12 24.35 13.16
N SER A 25 -43.00 23.71 13.49
CA SER A 25 -42.33 23.86 14.77
C SER A 25 -41.61 25.20 14.88
N THR A 26 -41.94 25.96 15.92
CA THR A 26 -41.29 27.23 16.31
C THR A 26 -39.80 27.01 16.61
N PRO A 27 -38.88 27.90 16.17
CA PRO A 27 -37.46 27.74 16.47
C PRO A 27 -37.16 28.01 17.95
N LYS A 28 -36.56 27.02 18.62
CA LYS A 28 -36.00 27.13 19.98
C LYS A 28 -34.74 28.01 19.95
N PRO A 29 -34.51 28.91 20.93
CA PRO A 29 -33.31 29.74 20.98
C PRO A 29 -32.01 28.92 20.94
N THR A 30 -31.12 29.31 20.03
CA THR A 30 -29.80 28.72 19.80
C THR A 30 -28.94 28.78 21.06
N GLN A 31 -28.60 27.61 21.59
CA GLN A 31 -27.55 27.46 22.59
C GLN A 31 -26.18 27.62 21.89
N PRO A 32 -25.25 28.43 22.41
CA PRO A 32 -23.93 28.57 21.81
C PRO A 32 -23.21 27.22 21.74
N PRO A 33 -22.35 26.98 20.73
CA PRO A 33 -21.67 25.70 20.56
C PRO A 33 -20.84 25.38 21.80
N GLY A 34 -21.25 24.34 22.52
CA GLY A 34 -20.41 23.72 23.54
C GLY A 34 -19.14 23.19 22.89
N ASP A 35 -18.01 23.39 23.57
CA ASP A 35 -16.70 22.94 23.15
C ASP A 35 -16.74 21.48 22.68
N LYS A 36 -16.51 21.29 21.38
CA LYS A 36 -16.19 19.98 20.84
C LYS A 36 -14.84 19.59 21.42
N THR A 37 -14.84 18.74 22.45
CA THR A 37 -13.65 18.01 22.85
C THR A 37 -13.09 17.33 21.60
N ALA A 38 -11.94 17.81 21.14
CA ALA A 38 -11.24 17.25 20.01
C ALA A 38 -11.00 15.75 20.27
N ALA A 39 -11.51 14.89 19.39
CA ALA A 39 -11.17 13.48 19.42
C ALA A 39 -9.66 13.36 19.26
N LYS A 40 -9.01 12.78 20.28
CA LYS A 40 -7.56 12.53 20.28
C LYS A 40 -7.19 11.73 19.02
N PRO A 41 -6.13 12.11 18.26
CA PRO A 41 -5.69 11.33 17.12
C PRO A 41 -5.46 9.87 17.52
N LYS A 42 -6.13 8.93 16.84
CA LYS A 42 -5.84 7.50 16.97
C LYS A 42 -4.40 7.31 16.55
N ALA A 43 -3.56 6.86 17.48
CA ALA A 43 -2.15 6.58 17.20
C ALA A 43 -2.07 5.62 16.01
N GLU A 44 -1.42 6.08 14.95
CA GLU A 44 -0.97 5.24 13.85
C GLU A 44 -0.07 4.16 14.45
N PRO A 45 -0.23 2.87 14.10
CA PRO A 45 0.65 1.83 14.60
C PRO A 45 2.07 2.25 14.23
N THR A 46 2.89 2.54 15.23
CA THR A 46 4.32 2.69 15.01
C THR A 46 4.79 1.33 14.54
N LEU A 47 4.99 1.17 13.24
CA LEU A 47 5.67 0.01 12.69
C LEU A 47 7.06 0.03 13.33
N GLU A 48 7.26 -0.81 14.34
CA GLU A 48 8.56 -1.01 14.94
C GLU A 48 9.44 -1.63 13.85
N VAL A 49 10.27 -0.80 13.22
CA VAL A 49 11.22 -1.25 12.22
C VAL A 49 12.19 -2.17 12.94
N ALA A 50 12.13 -3.46 12.65
CA ALA A 50 13.03 -4.45 13.24
C ALA A 50 14.47 -4.00 13.04
N ALA A 51 15.23 -3.88 14.13
CA ALA A 51 16.63 -3.53 14.06
C ALA A 51 17.39 -4.56 13.19
N PRO A 52 18.37 -4.11 12.37
CA PRO A 52 19.15 -5.02 11.54
C PRO A 52 19.82 -6.06 12.44
N ARG A 53 19.58 -7.34 12.13
CA ARG A 53 20.14 -8.46 12.91
C ARG A 53 21.64 -8.62 12.71
N VAL A 54 22.16 -8.08 11.60
CA VAL A 54 23.55 -8.20 11.20
C VAL A 54 24.19 -6.82 11.21
N GLN A 55 25.16 -6.62 12.10
CA GLN A 55 25.96 -5.39 12.16
C GLN A 55 27.30 -5.63 11.44
N LEU A 56 27.33 -5.36 10.14
CA LEU A 56 28.57 -5.41 9.34
C LEU A 56 29.19 -4.02 9.12
N VAL A 57 28.57 -2.97 9.66
CA VAL A 57 29.08 -1.61 9.64
C VAL A 57 29.45 -1.22 11.06
N SER A 58 30.75 -1.01 11.30
CA SER A 58 31.29 -0.55 12.57
C SER A 58 31.91 0.83 12.39
N ASN A 59 31.54 1.80 13.24
CA ASN A 59 32.03 3.18 13.16
C ASN A 59 31.90 3.82 11.76
N GLY A 60 30.80 3.51 11.06
CA GLY A 60 30.55 4.01 9.70
C GLY A 60 31.42 3.38 8.61
N ARG A 61 32.11 2.27 8.90
CA ARG A 61 32.98 1.56 7.97
C ARG A 61 32.57 0.09 7.86
N VAL A 62 32.78 -0.46 6.67
CA VAL A 62 32.70 -1.90 6.41
C VAL A 62 34.12 -2.46 6.54
N ASP A 63 34.26 -3.58 7.25
CA ASP A 63 35.54 -4.27 7.36
C ASP A 63 36.04 -4.74 5.98
N SER A 64 37.36 -4.82 5.78
CA SER A 64 37.94 -5.20 4.48
C SER A 64 38.78 -6.47 4.61
N PRO A 65 38.65 -7.45 3.69
CA PRO A 65 37.70 -7.49 2.58
C PRO A 65 36.28 -7.88 3.04
N SER A 66 35.25 -7.34 2.39
CA SER A 66 33.86 -7.74 2.61
C SER A 66 33.14 -7.94 1.27
N PRO A 67 33.22 -9.15 0.68
CA PRO A 67 32.70 -9.42 -0.65
C PRO A 67 31.17 -9.48 -0.66
N ALA A 68 30.60 -9.22 -1.85
CA ALA A 68 29.17 -9.20 -2.07
C ALA A 68 28.76 -9.99 -3.32
N LEU A 69 27.57 -10.60 -3.29
CA LEU A 69 26.92 -11.20 -4.46
C LEU A 69 25.61 -10.47 -4.81
N HIS A 70 25.29 -10.35 -6.09
CA HIS A 70 23.97 -9.86 -6.51
C HIS A 70 22.98 -11.03 -6.52
N VAL A 71 21.84 -10.85 -5.86
CA VAL A 71 20.75 -11.83 -5.77
C VAL A 71 19.45 -11.30 -6.38
N PHE A 72 18.55 -12.20 -6.78
CA PHE A 72 17.28 -11.88 -7.46
C PHE A 72 16.10 -12.53 -6.72
N LEU A 73 15.85 -12.09 -5.49
CA LEU A 73 14.91 -12.78 -4.58
C LEU A 73 13.44 -12.40 -4.78
N TRP A 74 13.18 -11.28 -5.45
CA TRP A 74 11.84 -10.74 -5.66
C TRP A 74 10.99 -11.70 -6.50
N GLY A 75 9.85 -12.12 -5.97
CA GLY A 75 8.95 -13.09 -6.61
C GLY A 75 9.44 -14.54 -6.56
N ASN A 76 10.51 -14.83 -5.82
CA ASN A 76 11.11 -16.17 -5.73
C ASN A 76 11.16 -16.71 -4.28
N PRO A 77 10.02 -16.82 -3.56
CA PRO A 77 10.01 -17.32 -2.19
C PRO A 77 10.56 -18.75 -2.08
N ASP A 78 10.24 -19.60 -3.07
CA ASP A 78 10.60 -21.02 -3.06
C ASP A 78 12.10 -21.27 -3.23
N THR A 79 12.85 -20.30 -3.76
CA THR A 79 14.31 -20.44 -3.96
C THR A 79 15.12 -19.60 -2.98
N THR A 80 14.49 -18.62 -2.32
CA THR A 80 15.16 -17.61 -1.48
C THR A 80 16.11 -18.25 -0.46
N ASP A 81 15.63 -19.23 0.32
CA ASP A 81 16.45 -19.84 1.38
C ASP A 81 17.64 -20.62 0.81
N ARG A 82 17.46 -21.31 -0.32
CA ARG A 82 18.51 -22.05 -1.01
C ARG A 82 19.58 -21.10 -1.57
N ASP A 83 19.16 -20.00 -2.18
CA ASP A 83 20.07 -19.03 -2.80
C ASP A 83 20.87 -18.26 -1.75
N LEU A 84 20.23 -17.87 -0.63
CA LEU A 84 20.90 -17.21 0.49
C LEU A 84 21.83 -18.15 1.26
N ARG A 85 21.46 -19.43 1.41
CA ARG A 85 22.36 -20.44 1.98
C ARG A 85 23.62 -20.59 1.13
N LEU A 86 23.49 -20.67 -0.19
CA LEU A 86 24.65 -20.75 -1.09
C LEU A 86 25.54 -19.50 -1.01
N ALA A 87 24.96 -18.31 -0.88
CA ALA A 87 25.72 -17.09 -0.66
C ALA A 87 26.51 -17.13 0.67
N SER A 88 25.86 -17.55 1.75
CA SER A 88 26.49 -17.73 3.06
C SER A 88 27.63 -18.76 3.01
N GLU A 89 27.39 -19.94 2.42
CA GLU A 89 28.39 -21.01 2.25
C GLU A 89 29.57 -20.59 1.35
N ALA A 90 29.34 -19.68 0.40
CA ALA A 90 30.40 -19.10 -0.42
C ALA A 90 31.28 -18.08 0.34
N GLY A 91 30.93 -17.75 1.59
CA GLY A 91 31.72 -16.85 2.44
C GLY A 91 31.58 -15.38 2.10
N VAL A 92 30.51 -14.96 1.41
CA VAL A 92 30.24 -13.53 1.21
C VAL A 92 29.58 -12.91 2.43
N SER A 93 29.92 -11.64 2.69
CA SER A 93 29.34 -10.91 3.83
C SER A 93 28.06 -10.18 3.44
N TRP A 94 27.92 -9.81 2.16
CA TRP A 94 26.81 -8.98 1.67
C TRP A 94 26.09 -9.62 0.50
N VAL A 95 24.81 -9.29 0.38
CA VAL A 95 24.04 -9.47 -0.84
C VAL A 95 23.51 -8.14 -1.35
N LYS A 96 23.61 -7.91 -2.64
CA LYS A 96 22.95 -6.80 -3.32
C LYS A 96 21.59 -7.26 -3.81
N GLN A 97 20.54 -6.54 -3.45
CA GLN A 97 19.16 -6.82 -3.86
C GLN A 97 18.52 -5.56 -4.43
N ARG A 98 17.76 -5.72 -5.51
CA ARG A 98 16.95 -4.65 -6.10
C ARG A 98 15.59 -4.56 -5.41
N PHE A 99 15.23 -3.36 -5.00
CA PHE A 99 13.93 -3.01 -4.44
C PHE A 99 13.29 -2.02 -5.41
N GLU A 100 12.63 -2.55 -6.44
CA GLU A 100 12.04 -1.70 -7.48
C GLU A 100 10.91 -0.86 -6.87
N TRP A 101 10.99 0.46 -6.99
CA TRP A 101 9.99 1.40 -6.47
C TRP A 101 8.60 1.07 -7.02
N ARG A 102 8.50 0.69 -8.29
CA ARG A 102 7.24 0.22 -8.90
C ARG A 102 6.59 -1.00 -8.27
N ASN A 103 7.34 -1.84 -7.57
CA ASN A 103 6.76 -3.00 -6.89
C ASN A 103 6.34 -2.67 -5.47
N ILE A 104 6.95 -1.65 -4.87
CA ILE A 104 6.64 -1.19 -3.51
C ILE A 104 5.49 -0.18 -3.54
N GLU A 105 5.50 0.79 -4.44
CA GLU A 105 4.49 1.85 -4.54
C GLU A 105 3.71 1.73 -5.85
N LYS A 106 3.09 0.55 -6.03
CA LYS A 106 2.62 0.10 -7.34
C LYS A 106 1.43 0.87 -7.89
N THR A 107 0.46 1.21 -7.05
CA THR A 107 -0.87 1.62 -7.52
C THR A 107 -1.01 3.12 -7.69
N ARG A 108 -0.52 3.90 -6.72
CA ARG A 108 -0.58 5.37 -6.71
C ARG A 108 0.38 5.93 -5.67
N LYS A 109 0.68 7.23 -5.78
CA LYS A 109 1.49 7.95 -4.80
C LYS A 109 0.98 7.76 -3.37
N ASN A 110 1.90 7.58 -2.44
CA ASN A 110 1.77 7.29 -1.02
C ASN A 110 0.95 6.03 -0.70
N THR A 111 1.01 5.00 -1.55
CA THR A 111 0.37 3.69 -1.28
C THR A 111 1.40 2.57 -1.42
N PHE A 112 1.96 2.16 -0.29
CA PHE A 112 3.07 1.22 -0.23
C PHE A 112 2.60 -0.20 0.12
N GLU A 113 3.19 -1.18 -0.54
CA GLU A 113 3.05 -2.61 -0.32
C GLU A 113 4.42 -3.17 0.09
N TRP A 114 4.60 -3.44 1.39
CA TRP A 114 5.89 -3.85 1.96
C TRP A 114 6.07 -5.37 2.09
N ASN A 115 5.02 -6.16 1.88
CA ASN A 115 5.01 -7.60 2.19
C ASN A 115 6.21 -8.37 1.59
N GLU A 116 6.52 -8.13 0.32
CA GLU A 116 7.60 -8.84 -0.37
C GLU A 116 8.99 -8.31 0.00
N SER A 117 9.14 -6.99 0.15
CA SER A 117 10.40 -6.41 0.61
C SER A 117 10.74 -6.85 2.04
N ASP A 118 9.74 -6.89 2.92
CA ASP A 118 9.90 -7.32 4.31
C ASP A 118 10.29 -8.81 4.36
N ARG A 119 9.62 -9.66 3.57
CA ARG A 119 9.99 -11.08 3.42
C ARG A 119 11.45 -11.25 3.00
N ILE A 120 11.91 -10.46 2.03
CA ILE A 120 13.29 -10.53 1.51
C ILE A 120 14.29 -10.06 2.57
N VAL A 121 14.05 -8.91 3.20
CA VAL A 121 14.93 -8.37 4.26
C VAL A 121 15.02 -9.35 5.43
N ASP A 122 13.90 -9.93 5.84
CA ASP A 122 13.87 -10.93 6.91
C ASP A 122 14.65 -12.19 6.54
N ALA A 123 14.51 -12.68 5.31
CA ALA A 123 15.26 -13.85 4.86
C ALA A 123 16.78 -13.59 4.87
N ILE A 124 17.21 -12.43 4.40
CA ILE A 124 18.63 -12.04 4.39
C ILE A 124 19.18 -11.88 5.80
N ASN A 125 18.41 -11.24 6.69
CA ASN A 125 18.77 -11.13 8.10
C ASN A 125 18.88 -12.50 8.79
N ARG A 126 17.96 -13.44 8.51
CA ARG A 126 18.03 -14.81 9.04
C ARG A 126 19.25 -15.59 8.51
N ALA A 127 19.68 -15.30 7.29
CA ALA A 127 20.89 -15.89 6.70
C ALA A 127 22.20 -15.29 7.24
N GLY A 128 22.13 -14.28 8.12
CA GLY A 128 23.33 -13.64 8.69
C GLY A 128 24.11 -12.78 7.69
N LEU A 129 23.47 -12.37 6.59
CA LEU A 129 24.07 -11.59 5.51
C LEU A 129 23.70 -10.11 5.63
N GLY A 130 24.60 -9.22 5.24
CA GLY A 130 24.28 -7.80 5.05
C GLY A 130 23.54 -7.54 3.74
N ILE A 131 22.82 -6.42 3.68
CA ILE A 131 22.10 -5.99 2.48
C ILE A 131 22.71 -4.72 1.87
N ILE A 132 22.89 -4.74 0.56
CA ILE A 132 23.04 -3.55 -0.27
C ILE A 132 21.72 -3.38 -1.03
N ALA A 133 20.82 -2.56 -0.48
CA ALA A 133 19.53 -2.28 -1.08
C ALA A 133 19.66 -1.27 -2.22
N ARG A 134 19.39 -1.70 -3.46
CA ARG A 134 19.28 -0.79 -4.60
C ARG A 134 17.81 -0.47 -4.83
N VAL A 135 17.41 0.75 -4.54
CA VAL A 135 16.10 1.26 -4.98
C VAL A 135 16.24 1.78 -6.40
N ASP A 136 15.40 1.29 -7.31
CA ASP A 136 15.40 1.67 -8.73
C ASP A 136 13.99 1.61 -9.32
N ASN A 137 13.85 1.84 -10.63
CA ASN A 137 12.64 1.55 -11.41
C ASN A 137 11.35 2.21 -10.90
N GLN A 138 11.02 3.36 -11.49
CA GLN A 138 9.83 4.14 -11.20
C GLN A 138 8.51 3.41 -11.50
N PRO A 139 7.44 3.66 -10.71
CA PRO A 139 6.10 3.21 -11.02
C PRO A 139 5.53 3.93 -12.24
N ASP A 140 4.51 3.33 -12.82
CA ASP A 140 3.76 3.87 -13.95
C ASP A 140 3.11 5.22 -13.65
N TRP A 141 2.59 5.42 -12.43
CA TRP A 141 1.98 6.70 -12.04
C TRP A 141 2.99 7.87 -11.95
N ALA A 142 4.28 7.58 -11.81
CA ALA A 142 5.33 8.60 -11.71
C ALA A 142 5.76 9.16 -13.08
N ARG A 143 5.21 8.63 -14.18
CA ARG A 143 5.49 9.11 -15.54
C ARG A 143 4.26 9.14 -16.44
N ARG A 144 4.09 10.22 -17.19
CA ARG A 144 3.00 10.40 -18.17
C ARG A 144 3.05 9.40 -19.32
N ASP A 145 4.25 9.01 -19.75
CA ASP A 145 4.45 8.09 -20.86
C ASP A 145 4.25 6.62 -20.48
N LYS A 146 4.07 6.32 -19.18
CA LYS A 146 3.83 4.96 -18.65
C LYS A 146 4.78 3.90 -19.20
N ILE A 147 6.05 4.28 -19.40
CA ILE A 147 7.03 3.34 -19.96
C ILE A 147 7.21 2.13 -19.04
N PHE A 148 6.80 0.96 -19.54
CA PHE A 148 6.92 -0.31 -18.85
C PHE A 148 7.29 -1.40 -19.87
N PRO A 149 8.26 -2.28 -19.58
CA PRO A 149 9.06 -2.37 -18.35
C PRO A 149 10.26 -1.41 -18.31
N ALA A 150 10.43 -0.54 -19.32
CA ALA A 150 11.54 0.41 -19.36
C ALA A 150 11.62 1.31 -18.11
N SER A 151 12.83 1.77 -17.82
CA SER A 151 13.14 2.60 -16.64
C SER A 151 13.58 3.99 -17.08
N GLY A 152 13.20 4.99 -16.29
CA GLY A 152 13.53 6.40 -16.52
C GLY A 152 13.28 7.21 -15.26
N PRO A 153 13.80 8.45 -15.18
CA PRO A 153 13.52 9.32 -14.04
C PRO A 153 12.00 9.58 -13.90
N PRO A 154 11.45 9.82 -12.71
CA PRO A 154 10.07 10.29 -12.61
C PRO A 154 9.90 11.64 -13.31
N ASP A 155 8.69 11.97 -13.76
CA ASP A 155 8.38 13.27 -14.38
C ASP A 155 8.60 14.42 -13.39
N ARG A 156 8.41 14.14 -12.10
CA ARG A 156 8.66 15.06 -10.99
C ARG A 156 9.69 14.47 -10.05
N THR A 157 10.76 15.19 -9.79
CA THR A 157 11.79 14.75 -8.86
C THR A 157 11.27 14.66 -7.42
N GLU A 158 10.22 15.41 -7.07
CA GLU A 158 9.56 15.32 -5.75
C GLU A 158 8.74 14.06 -5.54
N ASP A 159 8.55 13.23 -6.56
CA ASP A 159 7.97 11.91 -6.40
C ASP A 159 8.98 10.90 -5.84
N TRP A 160 10.28 11.25 -5.84
CA TRP A 160 11.40 10.46 -5.28
C TRP A 160 11.98 11.15 -4.03
N LYS A 161 11.30 11.07 -2.89
CA LYS A 161 11.74 11.69 -1.63
C LYS A 161 11.36 10.85 -0.42
#